data_AF-A0A4Q2D884-F1
#
_entry.id   AF-A0A4Q2D884-F1
#
_cell.length_a   1.000
_cell.length_b   1.000
_cell.length_c   1.000
_cell.angle_alpha   90.00
_cell.angle_beta   90.00
_cell.angle_gamma   90.00
#
_symmetry.space_group_name_H-M   'P 1'
#
loop_
_entity.id
_entity.type
_entity.pdbx_description
1 polymer ?
#
loop_
_entity_poly.entity_id
_entity_poly.type
_entity_poly.pdbx_seq_one_letter_code
_entity_poly.pdbx_strand_id
1 'polypeptide(L)'
;MLRISNILLACTAVTVTLFTRGVLADCSYTSLQQATREYISGQATGAFATSVSTTNAAYTENFRTANIRTGLISKPLKVDYNRSLHDTLECATYTEVIVTDRAHPYVIGTQMRFNTPTDPASPLTVKQIDSVITDQGDWLFNATGTFYYASRENWFVIPPESRNTRAVIKAAADAYLDLFNNKNVVVPWGTPCNRLEGGSYTGQGRPTDSCNVGVPSGVALVNRRYVIDETLGSVDVFLNFGGASGIPDSHEFRVENGKLRFVHTMSVM
;
A
#
# COMPACT_ATOMS: atom_id res chain seq x y z
N MET A 1 8.54 -85.61 19.25
CA MET A 1 9.45 -84.50 19.60
C MET A 1 9.22 -83.37 18.61
N LEU A 2 8.39 -82.38 19.00
CA LEU A 2 8.01 -81.25 18.16
C LEU A 2 9.08 -80.14 18.32
N ARG A 3 9.72 -79.69 17.24
CA ARG A 3 10.60 -78.51 17.24
C ARG A 3 9.80 -77.29 16.79
N ILE A 4 9.60 -76.34 17.71
CA ILE A 4 9.02 -75.03 17.42
C ILE A 4 10.18 -74.08 17.08
N SER A 5 10.18 -73.53 15.86
CA SER A 5 11.07 -72.44 15.45
C SER A 5 10.47 -71.11 15.87
N ASN A 6 11.19 -70.35 16.70
CA ASN A 6 10.88 -68.96 17.02
C ASN A 6 11.40 -68.04 15.90
N ILE A 7 10.49 -67.40 15.17
CA ILE A 7 10.82 -66.30 14.25
C ILE A 7 10.70 -65.00 15.06
N LEU A 8 11.85 -64.37 15.34
CA LEU A 8 11.90 -63.02 15.89
C LEU A 8 11.55 -62.02 14.78
N LEU A 9 10.40 -61.35 14.92
CA LEU A 9 10.01 -60.24 14.06
C LEU A 9 10.65 -58.94 14.61
N ALA A 10 11.72 -58.47 13.98
CA ALA A 10 12.32 -57.18 14.30
C ALA A 10 11.44 -56.06 13.71
N CYS A 11 10.71 -55.35 14.57
CA CYS A 11 9.94 -54.16 14.22
C CYS A 11 10.85 -52.94 14.25
N THR A 12 11.39 -52.54 13.09
CA THR A 12 12.14 -51.30 12.93
C THR A 12 11.16 -50.13 12.92
N ALA A 13 11.09 -49.38 14.03
CA ALA A 13 10.32 -48.15 14.12
C ALA A 13 11.00 -47.07 13.25
N VAL A 14 10.38 -46.73 12.12
CA VAL A 14 10.77 -45.60 11.28
C VAL A 14 10.15 -44.34 11.88
N THR A 15 10.95 -43.54 12.58
CA THR A 15 10.54 -42.21 13.07
C THR A 15 10.47 -41.27 11.86
N VAL A 16 9.25 -40.95 11.41
CA VAL A 16 9.01 -39.92 10.40
C VAL A 16 9.08 -38.56 11.08
N THR A 17 10.23 -37.91 11.01
CA THR A 17 10.39 -36.51 11.45
C THR A 17 9.66 -35.62 10.45
N LEU A 18 8.45 -35.18 10.77
CA LEU A 18 7.77 -34.10 10.04
C LEU A 18 8.58 -32.81 10.26
N PHE A 19 9.39 -32.44 9.27
CA PHE A 19 9.91 -31.08 9.19
C PHE A 19 8.72 -30.14 8.92
N THR A 20 8.23 -29.49 9.97
CA THR A 20 7.49 -28.24 9.79
C THR A 20 8.45 -27.27 9.11
N ARG A 21 8.28 -27.04 7.80
CA ARG A 21 8.90 -25.88 7.16
C ARG A 21 8.38 -24.67 7.92
N GLY A 22 9.23 -24.05 8.73
CA GLY A 22 8.94 -22.74 9.28
C GLY A 22 8.51 -21.85 8.12
N VAL A 23 7.40 -21.13 8.28
CA VAL A 23 7.02 -20.08 7.34
C VAL A 23 8.26 -19.20 7.19
N LEU A 24 8.85 -19.21 5.99
CA LEU A 24 10.07 -18.45 5.71
C LEU A 24 9.81 -17.00 6.10
N ALA A 25 10.84 -16.30 6.57
CA ALA A 25 10.80 -14.85 6.80
C ALA A 25 10.69 -14.04 5.48
N ASP A 26 10.10 -14.63 4.44
CA ASP A 26 9.71 -13.96 3.21
C ASP A 26 8.71 -12.87 3.57
N CYS A 27 9.16 -11.63 3.52
CA CYS A 27 8.34 -10.42 3.51
C CYS A 27 7.17 -10.46 4.49
N SER A 28 7.45 -10.93 5.71
CA SER A 28 6.46 -11.02 6.78
C SER A 28 5.82 -9.66 7.02
N TYR A 29 4.56 -9.67 7.46
CA TYR A 29 3.86 -8.43 7.80
C TYR A 29 4.66 -7.57 8.79
N THR A 30 5.26 -8.19 9.81
CA THR A 30 6.10 -7.52 10.82
C THR A 30 7.36 -6.89 10.22
N SER A 31 8.03 -7.54 9.28
CA SER A 31 9.24 -6.99 8.64
C SER A 31 8.91 -5.83 7.71
N LEU A 32 7.78 -5.89 6.99
CA LEU A 32 7.29 -4.77 6.19
C LEU A 32 6.88 -3.58 7.08
N GLN A 33 6.24 -3.82 8.22
CA GLN A 33 5.94 -2.78 9.21
C GLN A 33 7.21 -2.15 9.79
N GLN A 34 8.27 -2.93 10.00
CA GLN A 34 9.55 -2.41 10.42
C GLN A 34 10.15 -1.49 9.34
N ALA A 35 10.10 -1.92 8.08
CA ALA A 35 10.60 -1.12 6.97
C ALA A 35 9.85 0.22 6.81
N THR A 36 8.52 0.26 6.99
CA THR A 36 7.78 1.53 6.93
C THR A 36 8.06 2.44 8.13
N ARG A 37 8.30 1.88 9.33
CA ARG A 37 8.77 2.66 10.49
C ARG A 37 10.14 3.30 10.23
N GLU A 38 11.06 2.54 9.65
CA GLU A 38 12.39 3.04 9.27
C GLU A 38 12.29 4.12 8.20
N TYR A 39 11.40 3.96 7.20
CA TYR A 39 11.11 4.99 6.21
C TYR A 39 10.62 6.28 6.87
N ILE A 40 9.57 6.22 7.70
CA ILE A 40 9.02 7.41 8.35
C ILE A 40 10.05 8.09 9.26
N SER A 41 10.77 7.32 10.08
CA SER A 41 11.82 7.87 10.95
C SER A 41 12.99 8.47 10.16
N GLY A 42 13.37 7.83 9.05
CA GLY A 42 14.44 8.31 8.19
C GLY A 42 14.03 9.56 7.41
N GLN A 43 12.78 9.64 6.93
CA GLN A 43 12.24 10.83 6.28
C GLN A 43 12.20 12.03 7.23
N ALA A 44 11.86 11.80 8.51
CA ALA A 44 11.85 12.85 9.53
C ALA A 44 13.20 13.55 9.71
N THR A 45 14.30 12.87 9.38
CA THR A 45 15.66 13.37 9.54
C THR A 45 16.40 13.59 8.21
N GLY A 46 15.82 13.19 7.08
CA GLY A 46 16.48 13.13 5.77
C GLY A 46 17.51 11.98 5.65
N ALA A 47 17.64 11.13 6.66
CA ALA A 47 18.65 10.07 6.69
C ALA A 47 18.27 8.80 5.92
N PHE A 48 16.99 8.65 5.53
CA PHE A 48 16.52 7.43 4.85
C PHE A 48 17.31 7.15 3.56
N ALA A 49 17.57 8.19 2.77
CA ALA A 49 18.34 8.12 1.54
C ALA A 49 19.77 7.57 1.70
N THR A 50 20.32 7.65 2.90
CA THR A 50 21.69 7.20 3.23
C THR A 50 21.73 5.89 4.03
N SER A 51 20.56 5.27 4.25
CA SER A 51 20.49 3.99 4.95
C SER A 51 21.08 2.87 4.10
N VAL A 52 21.60 1.83 4.77
CA VAL A 52 22.20 0.68 4.07
C VAL A 52 21.19 -0.01 3.15
N SER A 53 19.91 -0.05 3.57
CA SER A 53 18.83 -0.70 2.83
C SER A 53 18.50 -0.02 1.50
N THR A 54 18.90 1.24 1.28
CA THR A 54 18.60 2.01 0.05
C THR A 54 19.80 2.19 -0.88
N THR A 55 20.97 1.62 -0.56
CA THR A 55 22.23 1.87 -1.29
C THR A 55 22.13 1.66 -2.81
N ASN A 56 21.32 0.67 -3.25
CA ASN A 56 21.13 0.31 -4.66
C ASN A 56 19.67 0.45 -5.13
N ALA A 57 18.83 1.16 -4.37
CA ALA A 57 17.43 1.32 -4.71
C ALA A 57 17.27 2.24 -5.94
N ALA A 58 16.46 1.81 -6.91
CA ALA A 58 15.95 2.72 -7.91
C ALA A 58 15.00 3.72 -7.22
N TYR A 59 15.05 4.99 -7.64
CA TYR A 59 14.21 6.03 -7.04
C TYR A 59 13.51 6.87 -8.11
N THR A 60 12.20 7.04 -7.96
CA THR A 60 11.41 7.95 -8.78
C THR A 60 10.59 8.91 -7.95
N GLU A 61 10.46 10.13 -8.47
CA GLU A 61 9.52 11.14 -8.00
C GLU A 61 8.60 11.49 -9.15
N ASN A 62 7.29 11.38 -8.95
CA ASN A 62 6.28 11.70 -9.96
C ASN A 62 6.55 10.96 -11.30
N PHE A 63 6.88 9.68 -11.17
CA PHE A 63 7.23 8.72 -12.24
C PHE A 63 8.44 9.11 -13.10
N ARG A 64 9.30 9.99 -12.60
CA ARG A 64 10.57 10.34 -13.24
C ARG A 64 11.72 9.88 -12.37
N THR A 65 12.77 9.34 -12.97
CA THR A 65 13.99 8.97 -12.25
C THR A 65 14.52 10.18 -11.49
N ALA A 66 14.72 10.01 -10.19
CA ALA A 66 15.24 11.02 -9.30
C ALA A 66 16.52 10.53 -8.63
N ASN A 67 17.36 11.47 -8.17
CA ASN A 67 18.54 11.10 -7.40
C ASN A 67 18.17 11.00 -5.93
N ILE A 68 18.24 9.79 -5.37
CA ILE A 68 17.87 9.49 -3.99
C ILE A 68 18.59 10.37 -2.95
N ARG A 69 19.82 10.85 -3.25
CA ARG A 69 20.60 11.68 -2.34
C ARG A 69 20.17 13.15 -2.34
N THR A 70 19.48 13.61 -3.39
CA THR A 70 19.10 15.03 -3.52
C THR A 70 17.60 15.27 -3.60
N GLY A 71 16.81 14.24 -3.94
CA GLY A 71 15.35 14.30 -3.99
C GLY A 71 14.71 14.48 -2.60
N LEU A 72 13.38 14.58 -2.58
CA LEU A 72 12.58 14.83 -1.39
C LEU A 72 12.82 13.79 -0.29
N ILE A 73 13.07 12.54 -0.65
CA ILE A 73 13.35 11.47 0.32
C ILE A 73 14.62 11.69 1.18
N SER A 74 15.54 12.55 0.73
CA SER A 74 16.73 12.95 1.52
C SER A 74 16.53 14.25 2.31
N LYS A 75 15.35 14.87 2.23
CA LYS A 75 15.04 16.11 2.95
C LYS A 75 14.32 15.79 4.26
N PRO A 76 14.68 16.44 5.38
CA PRO A 76 13.95 16.29 6.62
C PRO A 76 12.54 16.86 6.45
N LEU A 77 11.52 16.04 6.71
CA LEU A 77 10.12 16.46 6.70
C LEU A 77 9.47 16.19 8.06
N LYS A 78 8.80 17.19 8.61
CA LYS A 78 7.96 16.97 9.80
C LYS A 78 6.67 16.25 9.38
N VAL A 79 6.63 14.93 9.53
CA VAL A 79 5.46 14.11 9.25
C VAL A 79 4.38 14.36 10.31
N ASP A 80 3.24 14.93 9.92
CA ASP A 80 2.11 15.19 10.84
C ASP A 80 1.11 14.03 10.87
N TYR A 81 1.01 13.25 9.79
CA TYR A 81 0.24 12.01 9.73
C TYR A 81 0.86 11.05 8.72
N ASN A 82 0.73 9.75 8.98
CA ASN A 82 1.02 8.71 8.01
C ASN A 82 0.14 7.47 8.21
N ARG A 83 -0.04 6.71 7.13
CA ARG A 83 -0.65 5.37 7.13
C ARG A 83 0.11 4.51 6.13
N SER A 84 0.35 3.25 6.48
CA SER A 84 1.05 2.31 5.60
C SER A 84 0.21 1.06 5.29
N LEU A 85 0.39 0.51 4.09
CA LEU A 85 -0.07 -0.81 3.67
C LEU A 85 1.12 -1.75 3.53
N HIS A 86 0.94 -3.03 3.85
CA HIS A 86 2.00 -4.04 3.82
C HIS A 86 1.58 -5.26 3.00
N ASP A 87 2.09 -5.34 1.78
CA ASP A 87 1.82 -6.41 0.82
C ASP A 87 2.85 -7.54 0.96
N THR A 88 2.47 -8.57 1.70
CA THR A 88 3.35 -9.72 1.97
C THR A 88 3.55 -10.61 0.75
N LEU A 89 2.68 -10.53 -0.26
CA LEU A 89 2.77 -11.35 -1.46
C LEU A 89 3.74 -10.75 -2.48
N GLU A 90 3.64 -9.44 -2.73
CA GLU A 90 4.51 -8.73 -3.67
C GLU A 90 5.78 -8.17 -3.01
N CYS A 91 5.96 -8.43 -1.71
CA CYS A 91 7.04 -7.87 -0.90
C CYS A 91 7.15 -6.36 -1.08
N ALA A 92 6.04 -5.67 -0.80
CA ALA A 92 5.92 -4.25 -1.07
C ALA A 92 5.18 -3.53 0.06
N THR A 93 5.38 -2.22 0.12
CA THR A 93 4.65 -1.33 1.03
C THR A 93 4.18 -0.10 0.29
N TYR A 94 3.09 0.48 0.76
CA TYR A 94 2.66 1.83 0.41
C TYR A 94 2.62 2.64 1.69
N THR A 95 2.94 3.93 1.63
CA THR A 95 2.75 4.84 2.76
C THR A 95 2.25 6.18 2.27
N GLU A 96 1.08 6.59 2.76
CA GLU A 96 0.59 7.97 2.69
C GLU A 96 1.29 8.77 3.79
N VAL A 97 1.90 9.91 3.43
CA VAL A 97 2.58 10.85 4.34
C VAL A 97 1.98 12.22 4.12
N ILE A 98 1.58 12.87 5.21
CA ILE A 98 1.03 14.24 5.19
C ILE A 98 1.95 15.15 6.00
N VAL A 99 2.40 16.22 5.35
CA VAL A 99 3.23 17.28 5.91
C VAL A 99 2.45 18.59 5.81
N THR A 100 2.13 19.19 6.94
CA THR A 100 1.33 20.43 7.04
C THR A 100 2.19 21.67 7.33
N ASP A 101 3.51 21.57 7.12
CA ASP A 101 4.42 22.70 7.24
C ASP A 101 3.94 23.85 6.33
N ARG A 102 3.75 25.04 6.92
CA ARG A 102 3.27 26.21 6.20
C ARG A 102 4.30 26.76 5.19
N ALA A 103 5.58 26.46 5.38
CA ALA A 103 6.62 26.89 4.46
C ALA A 103 6.54 26.10 3.14
N HIS A 104 6.34 24.78 3.22
CA HIS A 104 6.16 23.93 2.06
C HIS A 104 5.43 22.64 2.47
N PRO A 105 4.09 22.59 2.34
CA PRO A 105 3.30 21.41 2.69
C PRO A 105 3.36 20.35 1.58
N TYR A 106 3.19 19.09 1.95
CA TYR A 106 3.17 17.95 1.02
C TYR A 106 2.11 16.92 1.40
N VAL A 107 1.57 16.24 0.40
CA VAL A 107 0.91 14.94 0.54
C VAL A 107 1.61 13.98 -0.39
N ILE A 108 2.15 12.90 0.16
CA ILE A 108 3.07 12.00 -0.53
C ILE A 108 2.56 10.57 -0.41
N GLY A 109 2.41 9.88 -1.53
CA GLY A 109 2.27 8.44 -1.58
C GLY A 109 3.62 7.83 -1.95
N THR A 110 4.12 6.87 -1.17
CA THR A 110 5.38 6.18 -1.46
C THR A 110 5.18 4.69 -1.51
N GLN A 111 5.45 4.06 -2.67
CA GLN A 111 5.58 2.61 -2.78
C GLN A 111 7.05 2.20 -2.62
N MET A 112 7.33 1.25 -1.73
CA MET A 112 8.64 0.58 -1.66
C MET A 112 8.49 -0.89 -2.01
N ARG A 113 9.35 -1.40 -2.89
CA ARG A 113 9.46 -2.81 -3.25
C ARG A 113 10.80 -3.35 -2.78
N PHE A 114 10.81 -4.54 -2.19
CA PHE A 114 12.00 -5.12 -1.59
C PHE A 114 12.52 -6.30 -2.42
N ASN A 115 13.81 -6.59 -2.32
CA ASN A 115 14.35 -7.83 -2.87
C ASN A 115 13.87 -9.00 -2.02
N THR A 116 13.53 -10.12 -2.67
CA THR A 116 13.28 -11.38 -1.97
C THR A 116 14.53 -11.77 -1.18
N PRO A 117 14.44 -11.94 0.14
CA PRO A 117 15.58 -12.33 0.95
C PRO A 117 16.14 -13.69 0.49
N THR A 118 17.45 -13.76 0.25
CA THR A 118 18.12 -15.04 -0.05
C THR A 118 18.41 -15.86 1.21
N ASP A 119 18.37 -15.20 2.37
CA ASP A 119 18.53 -15.78 3.70
C ASP A 119 17.43 -15.21 4.62
N PRO A 120 16.63 -16.06 5.29
CA PRO A 120 15.59 -15.63 6.23
C PRO A 120 16.07 -14.73 7.38
N ALA A 121 17.37 -14.75 7.71
CA ALA A 121 17.95 -13.88 8.73
C ALA A 121 18.40 -12.51 8.19
N SER A 122 18.42 -12.31 6.87
CA SER A 122 18.84 -11.05 6.26
C SER A 122 17.77 -9.96 6.36
N PRO A 123 18.15 -8.70 6.63
CA PRO A 123 17.21 -7.59 6.60
C PRO A 123 16.65 -7.39 5.18
N LEU A 124 15.43 -6.83 5.10
CA LEU A 124 14.86 -6.42 3.82
C LEU A 124 15.75 -5.35 3.19
N THR A 125 16.08 -5.53 1.91
CA THR A 125 16.80 -4.53 1.11
C THR A 125 15.85 -3.93 0.09
N VAL A 126 15.88 -2.61 -0.07
CA VAL A 126 14.97 -1.90 -0.95
C VAL A 126 15.47 -2.04 -2.39
N LYS A 127 14.61 -2.56 -3.26
CA LYS A 127 14.86 -2.66 -4.70
C LYS A 127 14.48 -1.37 -5.41
N GLN A 128 13.31 -0.83 -5.08
CA GLN A 128 12.74 0.34 -5.74
C GLN A 128 11.89 1.15 -4.78
N ILE A 129 11.98 2.46 -4.90
CA ILE A 129 11.17 3.44 -4.19
C ILE A 129 10.55 4.34 -5.26
N ASP A 130 9.23 4.42 -5.27
CA ASP A 130 8.50 5.33 -6.12
C ASP A 130 7.66 6.26 -5.24
N SER A 131 7.77 7.57 -5.43
CA SER A 131 6.96 8.55 -4.72
C SER A 131 6.11 9.37 -5.70
N VAL A 132 4.80 9.44 -5.43
CA VAL A 132 3.91 10.47 -5.95
C VAL A 132 3.86 11.56 -4.90
N ILE A 133 4.39 12.73 -5.22
CA ILE A 133 4.54 13.88 -4.36
C ILE A 133 3.62 14.96 -4.90
N THR A 134 2.66 15.39 -4.07
CA THR A 134 1.81 16.55 -4.37
C THR A 134 2.09 17.71 -3.42
N ASP A 135 2.08 18.92 -3.97
CA ASP A 135 2.25 20.19 -3.26
C ASP A 135 1.46 21.35 -3.91
N GLN A 136 1.83 22.59 -3.60
CA GLN A 136 1.12 23.77 -4.07
C GLN A 136 1.09 23.87 -5.60
N GLY A 137 -0.12 23.78 -6.17
CA GLY A 137 -0.35 23.85 -7.62
C GLY A 137 -1.00 22.59 -8.17
N ASP A 138 -0.90 21.48 -7.43
CA ASP A 138 -1.51 20.20 -7.78
C ASP A 138 -3.02 20.18 -7.57
N TRP A 139 -3.66 19.17 -8.16
CA TRP A 139 -5.11 19.06 -8.22
C TRP A 139 -5.76 19.10 -6.84
N LEU A 140 -6.55 20.15 -6.61
CA LEU A 140 -7.28 20.42 -5.36
C LEU A 140 -6.40 20.49 -4.10
N PHE A 141 -5.08 20.57 -4.24
CA PHE A 141 -4.15 20.35 -3.14
C PHE A 141 -4.38 21.25 -1.91
N ASN A 142 -4.53 20.61 -0.75
CA ASN A 142 -4.67 21.20 0.57
C ASN A 142 -4.25 20.18 1.65
N ALA A 143 -2.97 20.18 2.02
CA ALA A 143 -2.44 19.26 3.03
C ALA A 143 -3.15 19.35 4.39
N THR A 144 -3.59 20.54 4.83
CA THR A 144 -4.33 20.67 6.11
C THR A 144 -5.72 20.05 6.05
N GLY A 145 -6.39 20.14 4.90
CA GLY A 145 -7.65 19.46 4.62
C GLY A 145 -7.45 17.95 4.59
N THR A 146 -6.44 17.46 3.87
CA THR A 146 -6.08 16.04 3.83
C THR A 146 -5.80 15.50 5.23
N PHE A 147 -4.97 16.20 6.02
CA PHE A 147 -4.70 15.83 7.40
C PHE A 147 -5.97 15.79 8.26
N TYR A 148 -6.83 16.80 8.13
CA TYR A 148 -8.07 16.88 8.90
C TYR A 148 -8.94 15.64 8.67
N TYR A 149 -9.17 15.24 7.43
CA TYR A 149 -10.04 14.09 7.15
C TYR A 149 -9.34 12.76 7.40
N ALA A 150 -8.12 12.56 6.88
CA ALA A 150 -7.38 11.30 7.03
C ALA A 150 -7.18 10.90 8.49
N SER A 151 -6.90 11.86 9.38
CA SER A 151 -6.71 11.60 10.82
C SER A 151 -7.98 11.19 11.57
N ARG A 152 -9.17 11.34 10.95
CA ARG A 152 -10.48 11.01 11.55
C ARG A 152 -11.09 9.74 11.00
N GLU A 153 -10.52 9.18 9.94
CA GLU A 153 -10.98 7.94 9.37
C GLU A 153 -10.51 6.73 10.17
N ASN A 154 -11.35 5.69 10.22
CA ASN A 154 -11.03 4.47 10.94
C ASN A 154 -10.47 3.41 9.97
N TRP A 155 -9.15 3.28 9.95
CA TRP A 155 -8.41 2.28 9.17
C TRP A 155 -7.99 1.10 10.07
N PHE A 156 -8.97 0.48 10.73
CA PHE A 156 -8.72 -0.63 11.65
C PHE A 156 -8.23 -1.89 10.94
N VAL A 157 -7.49 -2.71 11.67
CA VAL A 157 -7.15 -4.09 11.26
C VAL A 157 -8.41 -4.94 11.25
N ILE A 158 -8.77 -5.47 10.09
CA ILE A 158 -9.95 -6.31 9.95
C ILE A 158 -9.69 -7.67 10.61
N PRO A 159 -10.63 -8.23 11.38
CA PRO A 159 -10.54 -9.59 11.90
C PRO A 159 -10.36 -10.61 10.76
N PRO A 160 -9.48 -11.63 10.90
CA PRO A 160 -9.17 -12.57 9.82
C PRO A 160 -10.39 -13.16 9.08
N GLU A 161 -11.45 -13.48 9.80
CA GLU A 161 -12.71 -14.04 9.29
C GLU A 161 -13.54 -13.06 8.45
N SER A 162 -13.28 -11.76 8.59
CA SER A 162 -13.97 -10.68 7.86
C SER A 162 -13.12 -10.06 6.75
N ARG A 163 -11.86 -10.49 6.60
CA ARG A 163 -10.95 -9.95 5.57
C ARG A 163 -11.43 -10.34 4.19
N ASN A 164 -11.50 -9.35 3.30
CA ASN A 164 -11.67 -9.64 1.88
C ASN A 164 -10.39 -10.27 1.32
N THR A 165 -10.56 -11.12 0.32
CA THR A 165 -9.41 -11.68 -0.41
C THR A 165 -8.74 -10.58 -1.24
N ARG A 166 -7.45 -10.75 -1.52
CA ARG A 166 -6.69 -9.89 -2.44
C ARG A 166 -7.42 -9.60 -3.75
N ALA A 167 -8.03 -10.64 -4.33
CA ALA A 167 -8.77 -10.54 -5.59
C ALA A 167 -10.00 -9.64 -5.46
N VAL A 168 -10.74 -9.71 -4.35
CA VAL A 168 -11.90 -8.83 -4.10
C VAL A 168 -11.45 -7.39 -3.90
N ILE A 169 -10.38 -7.16 -3.13
CA ILE A 169 -9.83 -5.81 -2.90
C ILE A 169 -9.39 -5.19 -4.22
N LYS A 170 -8.62 -5.93 -5.03
CA LYS A 170 -8.16 -5.47 -6.35
C LYS A 170 -9.33 -5.19 -7.29
N ALA A 171 -10.32 -6.08 -7.35
CA ALA A 171 -11.47 -5.93 -8.23
C ALA A 171 -12.32 -4.69 -7.89
N ALA A 172 -12.45 -4.34 -6.60
CA ALA A 172 -13.15 -3.13 -6.17
C ALA A 172 -12.41 -1.86 -6.64
N ALA A 173 -11.08 -1.82 -6.50
CA ALA A 173 -10.26 -0.73 -7.00
C ALA A 173 -10.30 -0.63 -8.54
N ASP A 174 -10.17 -1.76 -9.25
CA ASP A 174 -10.27 -1.78 -10.71
C ASP A 174 -11.61 -1.25 -11.20
N ALA A 175 -12.71 -1.67 -10.58
CA ALA A 175 -14.05 -1.18 -10.95
C ALA A 175 -14.15 0.34 -10.78
N TYR A 176 -13.64 0.90 -9.68
CA TYR A 176 -13.60 2.35 -9.49
C TYR A 176 -12.77 3.04 -10.57
N LEU A 177 -11.57 2.54 -10.86
CA LEU A 177 -10.67 3.15 -11.82
C LEU A 177 -11.20 3.03 -13.26
N ASP A 178 -11.89 1.93 -13.60
CA ASP A 178 -12.51 1.72 -14.90
C ASP A 178 -13.74 2.62 -15.10
N LEU A 179 -14.44 3.01 -14.02
CA LEU A 179 -15.57 3.95 -14.05
C LEU A 179 -15.20 5.31 -14.66
N PHE A 180 -13.95 5.74 -14.50
CA PHE A 180 -13.45 7.01 -15.08
C PHE A 180 -13.49 7.00 -16.61
N ASN A 181 -13.35 5.83 -17.23
CA ASN A 181 -13.42 5.69 -18.68
C ASN A 181 -14.79 5.22 -19.16
N ASN A 182 -15.49 4.40 -18.37
CA ASN A 182 -16.77 3.79 -18.74
C ASN A 182 -17.79 3.85 -17.61
N LYS A 183 -18.83 4.68 -17.75
CA LYS A 183 -19.91 4.83 -16.77
C LYS A 183 -20.80 3.61 -16.54
N ASN A 184 -20.72 2.60 -17.41
CA ASN A 184 -21.48 1.37 -17.25
C ASN A 184 -20.79 0.36 -16.30
N VAL A 185 -19.58 0.67 -15.82
CA VAL A 185 -18.89 -0.19 -14.85
C VAL A 185 -19.63 -0.18 -13.51
N VAL A 186 -19.95 -1.37 -13.01
CA VAL A 186 -20.58 -1.54 -11.70
C VAL A 186 -19.51 -1.53 -10.64
N VAL A 187 -19.46 -0.45 -9.86
CA VAL A 187 -18.55 -0.31 -8.72
C VAL A 187 -19.24 -0.79 -7.44
N PRO A 188 -18.57 -1.61 -6.60
CA PRO A 188 -19.13 -2.06 -5.34
C PRO A 188 -19.08 -0.95 -4.29
N TRP A 189 -19.98 0.04 -4.38
CA TRP A 189 -20.03 1.14 -3.44
C TRP A 189 -20.49 0.70 -2.04
N GLY A 190 -19.77 1.12 -1.00
CA GLY A 190 -20.23 1.06 0.38
C GLY A 190 -21.15 2.22 0.72
N THR A 191 -21.82 2.12 1.86
CA THR A 191 -22.64 3.19 2.42
C THR A 191 -22.53 3.09 3.95
N PRO A 192 -21.77 3.98 4.60
CA PRO A 192 -21.12 5.17 4.03
C PRO A 192 -19.88 4.84 3.18
N CYS A 193 -19.57 5.72 2.22
CA CYS A 193 -18.30 5.75 1.50
C CYS A 193 -17.83 7.20 1.36
N ASN A 194 -16.54 7.48 1.57
CA ASN A 194 -15.99 8.83 1.45
C ASN A 194 -14.76 8.88 0.53
N ARG A 195 -14.68 9.93 -0.30
CA ARG A 195 -13.50 10.23 -1.12
C ARG A 195 -12.79 11.46 -0.57
N LEU A 196 -11.50 11.35 -0.32
CA LEU A 196 -10.56 12.42 0.01
C LEU A 196 -9.68 12.71 -1.21
N GLU A 197 -9.89 13.85 -1.85
CA GLU A 197 -9.29 14.22 -3.13
C GLU A 197 -8.62 15.58 -3.01
N GLY A 198 -7.28 15.61 -2.95
CA GLY A 198 -6.51 16.83 -2.74
C GLY A 198 -6.79 17.54 -1.41
N GLY A 199 -7.57 16.95 -0.49
CA GLY A 199 -8.03 17.61 0.75
C GLY A 199 -9.50 18.05 0.72
N SER A 200 -10.17 17.90 -0.43
CA SER A 200 -11.63 17.93 -0.53
C SER A 200 -12.21 16.58 -0.09
N TYR A 201 -13.36 16.59 0.59
CA TYR A 201 -13.97 15.37 1.12
C TYR A 201 -15.43 15.27 0.72
N THR A 202 -15.86 14.12 0.18
CA THR A 202 -17.26 13.90 -0.20
C THR A 202 -18.17 13.58 1.00
N GLY A 203 -17.58 13.31 2.17
CA GLY A 203 -18.30 12.94 3.39
C GLY A 203 -18.79 14.11 4.24
N GLN A 204 -19.90 13.88 4.92
CA GLN A 204 -20.42 14.77 5.96
C GLN A 204 -20.57 14.06 7.31
N GLY A 205 -20.01 12.84 7.43
CA GLY A 205 -20.15 11.98 8.60
C GLY A 205 -21.54 11.34 8.70
N ARG A 206 -22.26 11.24 7.58
CA ARG A 206 -23.62 10.67 7.54
C ARG A 206 -23.57 9.21 7.13
N PRO A 207 -24.50 8.36 7.61
CA PRO A 207 -24.60 6.97 7.15
C PRO A 207 -24.81 6.83 5.64
N THR A 208 -25.34 7.89 5.00
CA THR A 208 -25.66 7.95 3.56
C THR A 208 -24.55 8.57 2.71
N ASP A 209 -23.38 8.85 3.29
CA ASP A 209 -22.25 9.41 2.53
C ASP A 209 -21.86 8.49 1.36
N SER A 210 -21.44 9.09 0.25
CA SER A 210 -21.11 8.37 -0.98
C SER A 210 -19.80 8.85 -1.61
N CYS A 211 -19.05 7.90 -2.15
CA CYS A 211 -17.90 8.17 -3.03
C CYS A 211 -18.30 8.36 -4.49
N ASN A 212 -19.54 8.00 -4.86
CA ASN A 212 -20.05 8.11 -6.23
C ASN A 212 -20.57 9.52 -6.52
N VAL A 213 -19.71 10.52 -6.33
CA VAL A 213 -20.04 11.93 -6.51
C VAL A 213 -19.01 12.55 -7.43
N GLY A 214 -19.45 13.16 -8.53
CA GLY A 214 -18.59 13.92 -9.42
C GLY A 214 -17.48 13.13 -10.11
N VAL A 215 -17.57 11.80 -10.19
CA VAL A 215 -16.60 10.98 -10.95
C VAL A 215 -16.73 11.36 -12.43
N PRO A 216 -15.67 11.74 -13.15
CA PRO A 216 -15.74 12.07 -14.58
C PRO A 216 -15.92 10.83 -15.47
N SER A 217 -16.15 11.03 -16.77
CA SER A 217 -16.23 9.99 -17.80
C SER A 217 -15.27 10.29 -18.94
N GLY A 218 -14.82 9.25 -19.66
CA GLY A 218 -13.96 9.37 -20.84
C GLY A 218 -12.48 9.63 -20.51
N VAL A 219 -12.07 9.37 -19.26
CA VAL A 219 -10.69 9.51 -18.80
C VAL A 219 -10.13 8.13 -18.50
N ALA A 220 -9.11 7.70 -19.24
CA ALA A 220 -8.46 6.41 -19.01
C ALA A 220 -7.46 6.48 -17.85
N LEU A 221 -7.60 5.59 -16.86
CA LEU A 221 -6.66 5.42 -15.75
C LEU A 221 -5.86 4.13 -15.96
N VAL A 222 -4.63 4.25 -16.46
CA VAL A 222 -3.83 3.14 -17.02
C VAL A 222 -2.48 2.97 -16.29
N ASN A 223 -1.69 1.96 -16.68
CA ASN A 223 -0.36 1.68 -16.09
C ASN A 223 -0.38 1.48 -14.56
N ARG A 224 -1.38 0.73 -14.09
CA ARG A 224 -1.66 0.49 -12.68
C ARG A 224 -0.59 -0.39 -12.02
N ARG A 225 -0.04 0.09 -10.89
CA ARG A 225 0.94 -0.61 -10.04
C ARG A 225 0.39 -0.70 -8.63
N TYR A 226 0.21 -1.92 -8.14
CA TYR A 226 -0.57 -2.19 -6.93
C TYR A 226 0.34 -2.49 -5.73
N VAL A 227 -0.14 -2.09 -4.55
CA VAL A 227 0.25 -2.63 -3.24
C VAL A 227 -1.04 -2.95 -2.50
N ILE A 228 -1.26 -4.21 -2.14
CA ILE A 228 -2.52 -4.68 -1.52
C ILE A 228 -2.22 -5.26 -0.14
N ASP A 229 -2.96 -4.81 0.87
CA ASP A 229 -2.89 -5.28 2.26
C ASP A 229 -4.26 -5.84 2.67
N GLU A 230 -4.38 -7.16 2.77
CA GLU A 230 -5.61 -7.83 3.20
C GLU A 230 -5.92 -7.62 4.69
N THR A 231 -4.92 -7.32 5.51
CA THR A 231 -5.09 -7.05 6.95
C THR A 231 -5.84 -5.74 7.18
N LEU A 232 -5.53 -4.72 6.39
CA LEU A 232 -6.28 -3.47 6.34
C LEU A 232 -7.42 -3.50 5.32
N GLY A 233 -7.53 -4.54 4.49
CA GLY A 233 -8.49 -4.61 3.39
C GLY A 233 -8.37 -3.41 2.47
N SER A 234 -7.15 -3.09 2.05
CA SER A 234 -6.83 -1.86 1.33
C SER A 234 -5.89 -2.10 0.15
N VAL A 235 -5.90 -1.19 -0.80
CA VAL A 235 -5.01 -1.20 -1.96
C VAL A 235 -4.65 0.21 -2.38
N ASP A 236 -3.36 0.47 -2.57
CA ASP A 236 -2.89 1.63 -3.34
C ASP A 236 -2.60 1.23 -4.79
N VAL A 237 -2.89 2.16 -5.70
CA VAL A 237 -2.67 2.04 -7.13
C VAL A 237 -1.99 3.30 -7.65
N PHE A 238 -0.71 3.20 -7.98
CA PHE A 238 -0.04 4.20 -8.81
C PHE A 238 -0.40 4.00 -10.28
N LEU A 239 -0.82 5.05 -10.97
CA LEU A 239 -1.36 4.99 -12.32
C LEU A 239 -1.10 6.29 -13.10
N ASN A 240 -1.23 6.25 -14.42
CA ASN A 240 -1.29 7.44 -15.25
C ASN A 240 -2.75 7.89 -15.42
N PHE A 241 -3.03 9.13 -15.01
CA PHE A 241 -4.36 9.73 -15.13
C PHE A 241 -4.49 10.44 -16.49
N GLY A 242 -5.41 9.97 -17.34
CA GLY A 242 -5.62 10.53 -18.69
C GLY A 242 -4.89 9.78 -19.81
N GLY A 243 -4.69 8.47 -19.67
CA GLY A 243 -4.07 7.61 -20.68
C GLY A 243 -2.56 7.44 -20.50
N ALA A 244 -1.89 6.83 -21.49
CA ALA A 244 -0.49 6.41 -21.35
C ALA A 244 0.50 7.58 -21.16
N SER A 245 0.17 8.76 -21.68
CA SER A 245 0.91 10.02 -21.49
C SER A 245 0.30 10.89 -20.38
N GLY A 246 -0.60 10.31 -19.59
CA GLY A 246 -1.28 10.99 -18.49
C GLY A 246 -0.36 11.32 -17.32
N ILE A 247 -0.88 12.15 -16.42
CA ILE A 247 -0.14 12.65 -15.27
C ILE A 247 0.08 11.58 -14.19
N PRO A 248 1.12 11.72 -13.35
CA PRO A 248 1.32 10.86 -12.20
C PRO A 248 0.19 10.98 -11.19
N ASP A 249 -0.30 9.83 -10.74
CA ASP A 249 -1.46 9.77 -9.86
C ASP A 249 -1.40 8.53 -8.94
N SER A 250 -1.93 8.68 -7.73
CA SER A 250 -2.12 7.60 -6.74
C SER A 250 -3.58 7.58 -6.31
N HIS A 251 -4.16 6.38 -6.30
CA HIS A 251 -5.45 6.10 -5.69
C HIS A 251 -5.31 5.01 -4.65
N GLU A 252 -5.65 5.31 -3.39
CA GLU A 252 -5.76 4.33 -2.31
C GLU A 252 -7.22 4.05 -1.99
N PHE A 253 -7.55 2.78 -1.79
CA PHE A 253 -8.90 2.30 -1.53
C PHE A 253 -8.94 1.48 -0.26
N ARG A 254 -9.97 1.71 0.57
CA ARG A 254 -10.39 0.80 1.65
C ARG A 254 -11.59 0.00 1.19
N VAL A 255 -11.57 -1.32 1.39
CA VAL A 255 -12.63 -2.26 1.04
C VAL A 255 -13.09 -3.03 2.27
N GLU A 256 -14.37 -2.89 2.60
CA GLU A 256 -15.01 -3.56 3.73
C GLU A 256 -16.22 -4.36 3.23
N ASN A 257 -16.31 -5.64 3.61
CA ASN A 257 -17.40 -6.52 3.17
C ASN A 257 -17.59 -6.52 1.63
N GLY A 258 -16.48 -6.41 0.89
CA GLY A 258 -16.45 -6.37 -0.56
C GLY A 258 -16.87 -5.04 -1.17
N LYS A 259 -16.99 -3.97 -0.37
CA LYS A 259 -17.46 -2.65 -0.82
C LYS A 259 -16.49 -1.53 -0.46
N LEU A 260 -16.40 -0.50 -1.30
CA LEU A 260 -15.56 0.68 -1.06
C LEU A 260 -16.03 1.45 0.16
N ARG A 261 -15.11 1.76 1.07
CA ARG A 261 -15.34 2.55 2.28
C ARG A 261 -14.66 3.92 2.23
N PHE A 262 -13.41 3.96 1.79
CA PHE A 262 -12.60 5.16 1.66
C PHE A 262 -11.86 5.14 0.32
N VAL A 263 -11.69 6.32 -0.26
CA VAL A 263 -10.87 6.56 -1.47
C VAL A 263 -9.99 7.77 -1.20
N HIS A 264 -8.68 7.63 -1.27
CA HIS A 264 -7.75 8.75 -1.23
C HIS A 264 -7.11 8.93 -2.61
N THR A 265 -6.94 10.18 -3.05
CA THR A 265 -6.33 10.45 -4.35
C THR A 265 -5.28 11.55 -4.27
N MET A 266 -4.22 11.40 -5.06
CA MET A 266 -3.15 12.38 -5.24
C MET A 266 -2.85 12.49 -6.73
N SER A 267 -3.03 13.67 -7.33
CA SER A 267 -2.82 13.89 -8.77
C SER A 267 -1.88 15.08 -8.99
N VAL A 268 -0.77 14.83 -9.69
CA VAL A 268 0.30 15.81 -9.94
C VAL A 268 0.02 16.60 -11.23
N MET A 269 0.10 17.93 -11.20
CA MET A 269 -0.22 18.83 -12.33
C MET A 269 1.00 19.46 -13.00
#